data_AF-A0A920M8S3-F1
#
_entry.id   AF-A0A920M8S3-F1
#
_cell.length_a   1.000
_cell.length_b   1.000
_cell.length_c   1.000
_cell.angle_alpha   90.00
_cell.angle_beta   90.00
_cell.angle_gamma   90.00
#
_symmetry.space_group_name_H-M   'P 1'
#
loop_
_entity.id
_entity.type
_entity.pdbx_description
1 polymer ?
#
loop_
_entity_poly.entity_id
_entity_poly.type
_entity_poly.pdbx_seq_one_letter_code
_entity_poly.pdbx_strand_id
1 'polypeptide(L)' 'MDTKIFSFFGGDPPNVTLVGESAGAGGISHLIASPLSKNLFHKAIHQSGGSSFTYPTSGSDVRKLGK' A
#
# COMPACT_ATOMS: atom_id res chain seq x y z
N MET A 1 7.39 6.59 -11.86
CA MET A 1 7.16 7.89 -11.20
C MET A 1 8.37 8.75 -11.48
N ASP A 2 8.20 9.95 -12.03
CA ASP A 2 9.32 10.87 -12.19
C ASP A 2 9.58 11.56 -10.84
N THR A 3 10.71 11.25 -10.22
CA THR A 3 11.09 11.75 -8.89
C THR A 3 11.93 13.02 -8.96
N LYS A 4 12.20 13.58 -10.14
CA LYS A 4 13.02 14.80 -10.29
C LYS A 4 12.49 15.97 -9.47
N ILE A 5 11.17 16.07 -9.32
CA ILE A 5 10.54 17.10 -8.51
C ILE A 5 10.94 17.00 -7.02
N PHE A 6 11.18 15.79 -6.51
CA PHE A 6 11.60 15.59 -5.13
C PHE A 6 13.00 16.14 -4.89
N SER A 7 13.95 15.81 -5.76
CA SER A 7 15.31 16.36 -5.68
C SER A 7 15.34 17.87 -5.84
N PHE A 8 14.47 18.45 -6.68
CA PHE A 8 14.35 19.91 -6.82
C PHE A 8 13.99 20.59 -5.50
N PHE A 9 13.11 19.98 -4.70
CA PHE A 9 12.74 20.48 -3.37
C PHE A 9 13.68 20.01 -2.24
N GLY A 10 14.84 19.42 -2.56
CA GLY A 10 15.80 18.91 -1.57
C GLY A 10 15.39 17.60 -0.91
N GLY A 11 14.42 16.88 -1.48
CA GLY A 11 14.01 15.55 -1.06
C GLY A 11 14.94 14.45 -1.57
N ASP A 12 14.75 13.24 -1.03
CA ASP A 12 15.57 12.07 -1.29
C ASP A 12 14.76 10.97 -2.01
N PRO A 13 14.83 10.88 -3.36
CA PRO A 13 14.10 9.87 -4.14
C PRO A 13 14.25 8.42 -3.69
N PRO A 14 15.44 7.93 -3.28
CA PRO A 14 15.58 6.58 -2.71
C PRO A 14 15.00 6.42 -1.30
N ASN A 15 14.31 7.42 -0.74
CA ASN A 15 13.77 7.38 0.62
C ASN A 15 12.31 7.88 0.70
N VAL A 16 11.52 7.56 -0.32
CA VAL A 16 10.08 7.91 -0.36
C VAL A 16 9.26 7.01 0.56
N THR A 17 8.40 7.62 1.39
CA THR A 17 7.43 6.94 2.26
C THR A 17 6.00 7.30 1.84
N LEU A 18 5.16 6.31 1.59
CA LEU A 18 3.72 6.51 1.41
C LEU A 18 3.01 6.52 2.77
N VAL A 19 2.11 7.47 2.99
CA VAL A 19 1.28 7.55 4.19
C VAL A 19 -0.16 7.74 3.75
N GLY A 20 -1.08 6.95 4.31
CA GLY A 20 -2.49 7.01 3.94
C GLY A 20 -3.39 6.59 5.08
N GLU A 21 -4.60 7.15 5.10
CA GLU A 21 -5.63 6.91 6.09
C GLU A 21 -6.87 6.29 5.44
N SER A 22 -7.55 5.36 6.13
CA SER A 22 -8.79 4.72 5.67
C SER A 22 -8.67 4.18 4.24
N ALA A 23 -9.43 4.74 3.29
CA ALA A 23 -9.37 4.38 1.87
C ALA A 23 -7.98 4.63 1.25
N GLY A 24 -7.24 5.64 1.72
CA GLY A 24 -5.87 5.91 1.31
C GLY A 24 -4.89 4.79 1.72
N ALA A 25 -5.06 4.26 2.94
CA ALA A 25 -4.32 3.07 3.37
C ALA A 25 -4.70 1.82 2.54
N GLY A 26 -5.98 1.68 2.15
CA GLY A 26 -6.41 0.66 1.19
C GLY A 26 -5.73 0.81 -0.18
N GLY A 27 -5.62 2.03 -0.70
CA GLY A 27 -4.89 2.34 -1.92
C GLY A 27 -3.40 1.96 -1.85
N ILE A 28 -2.75 2.24 -0.73
CA ILE A 28 -1.34 1.85 -0.48
C ILE A 28 -1.19 0.32 -0.52
N SER A 29 -2.17 -0.46 -0.02
CA SER A 29 -2.16 -1.92 -0.14
C SER A 29 -2.05 -2.38 -1.60
N HIS A 30 -2.85 -1.79 -2.50
CA HIS A 30 -2.81 -2.12 -3.92
C HIS A 30 -1.48 -1.71 -4.56
N LEU A 31 -0.92 -0.56 -4.17
CA LEU A 31 0.38 -0.14 -4.64
C LEU A 31 1.46 -1.14 -4.21
N ILE A 32 1.52 -1.56 -2.95
CA ILE A 32 2.53 -2.52 -2.46
C ILE A 32 2.49 -3.83 -3.26
N ALA A 33 1.31 -4.34 -3.60
CA ALA A 33 1.19 -5.61 -4.32
C ALA A 33 1.40 -5.51 -5.83
N SER A 34 1.25 -4.31 -6.41
CA SER A 34 1.35 -4.13 -7.84
C SER A 34 2.80 -4.24 -8.32
N PRO A 35 3.15 -5.13 -9.25
CA PRO A 35 4.49 -5.18 -9.84
C PRO A 35 4.88 -3.86 -10.55
N LEU A 36 3.89 -3.09 -11.00
CA LEU A 36 4.10 -1.80 -11.68
C LEU A 36 4.57 -0.69 -10.73
N SER A 37 4.36 -0.86 -9.43
CA SER A 37 4.81 0.11 -8.42
C SER A 37 6.21 -0.19 -7.87
N LYS A 38 6.83 -1.28 -8.34
CA LYS A 38 8.11 -1.74 -7.83
C LYS A 38 9.14 -0.62 -7.93
N ASN A 39 9.83 -0.38 -6.81
CA ASN A 39 10.86 0.65 -6.65
C ASN A 39 10.34 2.11 -6.77
N LEU A 40 9.03 2.37 -6.69
CA LEU A 40 8.51 3.75 -6.67
C LEU A 40 8.50 4.38 -5.28
N PHE A 41 8.48 3.56 -4.22
CA PHE A 41 8.54 3.97 -2.82
C PHE A 41 9.22 2.87 -2.01
N HIS A 42 9.66 3.22 -0.80
CA HIS A 42 10.53 2.38 0.02
C HIS A 42 9.88 1.98 1.35
N LYS A 43 8.95 2.80 1.83
CA LYS A 43 8.26 2.63 3.11
C LYS A 43 6.77 2.96 2.96
N ALA A 44 5.95 2.40 3.83
CA ALA A 44 4.52 2.65 3.86
C ALA A 44 4.00 2.72 5.31
N ILE A 45 3.08 3.65 5.59
CA ILE A 45 2.36 3.77 6.86
C ILE A 45 0.85 3.69 6.57
N HIS A 46 0.20 2.75 7.25
CA HIS A 46 -1.25 2.53 7.19
C HIS A 46 -1.91 3.11 8.44
N GLN A 47 -2.81 4.08 8.26
CA GLN A 47 -3.60 4.65 9.34
C GLN A 47 -5.06 4.20 9.16
N SER A 48 -5.62 3.50 10.15
CA SER A 48 -7.05 3.10 10.16
C SER A 48 -7.56 2.42 8.88
N GLY A 49 -6.68 1.80 8.09
CA GLY A 49 -7.02 1.04 6.90
C GLY A 49 -6.28 -0.29 6.91
N GLY A 50 -7.05 -1.38 6.90
CA GLY A 50 -6.50 -2.74 6.85
C GLY A 50 -5.89 -3.06 5.49
N SER A 51 -5.15 -4.17 5.43
CA SER A 51 -4.74 -4.76 4.15
C SER A 51 -6.00 -5.06 3.34
N SER A 52 -6.20 -4.38 2.22
CA SER A 52 -7.36 -4.66 1.34
C SER A 52 -7.35 -6.10 0.79
N PHE A 53 -6.28 -6.87 1.04
CA PHE A 53 -6.18 -8.31 0.79
C PHE A 53 -7.06 -9.20 1.68
N THR A 54 -7.73 -8.66 2.70
CA THR A 54 -8.54 -9.48 3.64
C THR A 54 -10.04 -9.54 3.29
N TYR A 55 -10.40 -9.60 2.01
CA TYR A 55 -11.74 -10.06 1.62
C TYR A 55 -11.72 -11.09 0.49
N PRO A 56 -11.48 -12.38 0.79
CA PRO A 56 -12.37 -13.42 0.31
C PRO A 56 -13.45 -13.59 1.39
N THR A 57 -14.50 -12.78 1.35
CA THR A 57 -15.74 -13.15 2.05
C THR A 57 -16.75 -13.60 1.02
N SER A 58 -16.48 -14.74 0.39
CA SER A 58 -17.59 -15.65 0.17
C SER A 58 -17.87 -16.34 1.50
N GLY A 59 -19.14 -16.44 1.89
CA GLY A 59 -19.55 -17.14 3.12
C GLY A 59 -19.08 -18.60 3.21
N SER A 60 -18.53 -19.17 2.13
CA SER A 60 -17.86 -20.46 2.09
C SER A 60 -16.48 -20.49 2.77
N ASP A 61 -15.78 -19.36 2.87
CA ASP A 61 -14.36 -19.34 3.27
C ASP A 61 -14.20 -19.29 4.80
N VAL A 62 -15.16 -18.66 5.50
CA VAL A 62 -15.21 -18.63 6.97
C VAL A 62 -15.48 -20.01 7.60
N ARG A 63 -16.09 -20.94 6.86
CA ARG A 63 -16.39 -22.30 7.36
C ARG A 63 -15.19 -23.24 7.37
N LYS A 64 -14.11 -22.93 6.65
CA LYS A 64 -12.93 -23.82 6.53
C LYS A 64 -11.80 -23.52 7.51
N LEU A 65 -11.90 -22.45 8.29
CA LEU A 65 -10.92 -22.09 9.32
C LEU A 65 -11.33 -22.53 10.73
N GLY A 66 -12.46 -23.22 10.86
CA GLY A 66 -13.06 -23.55 12.15
C GLY A 66 -13.47 -25.00 12.35
N LYS A 67 -13.01 -25.96 11.53
CA LYS A 67 -12.99 -27.41 11.77
C LYS A 67 -11.95 -28.09 10.87
#